data_AF-S7PS54-F1
#
_entry.id   AF-S7PS54-F1
#
_cell.length_a   1.000
_cell.length_b   1.000
_cell.length_c   1.000
_cell.angle_alpha   90.00
_cell.angle_beta   90.00
_cell.angle_gamma   90.00
#
_symmetry.space_group_name_H-M   'P 1'
#
loop_
_entity.id
_entity.type
_entity.pdbx_description
1 polymer ?
#
loop_
_entity_poly.entity_id
_entity_poly.type
_entity_poly.pdbx_seq_one_letter_code
_entity_poly.pdbx_strand_id
1 'polypeptide(L)'
;NTEDVKFPPKPPSEQLIQKVIHEFSSSQNPALIEESGCAVCGTLCPKSKLAPLNNFKDKLTLLIDNGRSVTRKERTHKSHHLNAIPGPVIETKFDKYVPLVLRLYQKIKHLN
;
A
#
# COMPACT_ATOMS: atom_id res chain seq x y z
N ASN A 1 -46.13 0.77 -7.20
CA ASN A 1 -45.85 0.39 -8.61
C ASN A 1 -44.49 -0.25 -8.71
N THR A 2 -44.43 -1.56 -8.56
CA THR A 2 -43.30 -2.37 -9.01
C THR A 2 -43.46 -2.50 -10.53
N GLU A 3 -42.82 -1.61 -11.28
CA GLU A 3 -42.69 -1.77 -12.73
C GLU A 3 -42.12 -3.16 -12.98
N ASP A 4 -42.88 -3.98 -13.69
CA ASP A 4 -42.56 -5.36 -14.00
C ASP A 4 -41.35 -5.36 -14.95
N VAL A 5 -40.15 -5.55 -14.39
CA VAL A 5 -38.91 -5.51 -15.16
C VAL A 5 -38.95 -6.67 -16.15
N LYS A 6 -39.19 -6.35 -17.44
CA LYS A 6 -39.25 -7.35 -18.51
C LYS A 6 -38.03 -8.26 -18.47
N PHE A 7 -38.27 -9.53 -18.20
CA PHE A 7 -37.27 -10.59 -18.22
C PHE A 7 -37.44 -11.45 -19.49
N PRO A 8 -36.35 -11.75 -20.22
CA PRO A 8 -35.01 -11.25 -19.98
C PRO A 8 -34.87 -9.76 -20.32
N PRO A 9 -33.91 -9.06 -19.70
CA PRO A 9 -33.59 -7.70 -20.10
C PRO A 9 -33.18 -7.67 -21.58
N LYS A 10 -33.37 -6.51 -22.22
CA LYS A 10 -32.88 -6.30 -23.58
C LYS A 10 -31.35 -6.49 -23.62
N PRO A 11 -30.80 -6.99 -24.74
CA PRO A 11 -29.36 -7.11 -24.88
C PRO A 11 -28.67 -5.74 -24.72
N PRO A 12 -27.43 -5.71 -24.20
CA PRO A 12 -26.67 -4.48 -24.08
C PRO A 12 -26.37 -3.87 -25.46
N SER A 13 -26.18 -2.56 -25.53
CA SER A 13 -25.76 -1.90 -26.76
C SER A 13 -24.34 -2.32 -27.15
N GLU A 14 -24.02 -2.29 -28.44
CA GLU A 14 -22.68 -2.57 -28.96
C GLU A 14 -21.61 -1.66 -28.31
N GLN A 15 -21.95 -0.38 -28.10
CA GLN A 15 -21.09 0.57 -27.38
C GLN A 15 -20.78 0.13 -25.95
N LEU A 16 -21.76 -0.42 -25.23
CA LEU A 16 -21.55 -0.90 -23.87
C LEU A 16 -20.68 -2.16 -23.87
N ILE A 17 -20.92 -3.09 -24.79
CA ILE A 17 -20.08 -4.30 -24.96
C ILE A 17 -18.63 -3.88 -25.23
N GLN A 18 -18.41 -2.97 -26.19
CA GLN A 18 -17.08 -2.48 -26.54
C GLN A 18 -16.40 -1.79 -25.35
N LYS A 19 -17.14 -0.97 -24.59
CA LYS A 19 -16.63 -0.31 -23.38
C LYS A 19 -16.19 -1.32 -22.33
N VAL A 20 -17.02 -2.32 -22.04
CA VAL A 20 -16.70 -3.39 -21.06
C VAL A 20 -15.45 -4.14 -21.48
N ILE A 21 -15.31 -4.49 -22.77
CA ILE A 21 -14.12 -5.17 -23.30
C ILE A 21 -12.88 -4.28 -23.09
N HIS A 22 -12.92 -3.02 -23.48
CA HIS A 22 -11.78 -2.11 -23.32
C HIS A 22 -11.40 -1.88 -21.86
N GLU A 23 -12.38 -1.67 -20.98
CA GLU A 23 -12.15 -1.46 -19.55
C GLU A 23 -11.53 -2.72 -18.92
N PHE A 24 -12.03 -3.91 -19.26
CA PHE A 24 -11.47 -5.17 -18.80
C PHE A 24 -10.03 -5.35 -19.28
N SER A 25 -9.76 -5.15 -20.58
CA SER A 25 -8.40 -5.25 -21.11
C SER A 25 -7.45 -4.24 -20.47
N SER A 26 -7.92 -3.02 -20.21
CA SER A 26 -7.14 -1.98 -19.53
C SER A 26 -6.84 -2.34 -18.08
N SER A 27 -7.78 -2.96 -17.37
CA SER A 27 -7.56 -3.43 -16.00
C SER A 27 -6.60 -4.61 -15.92
N GLN A 28 -6.37 -5.32 -17.03
CA GLN A 28 -5.36 -6.40 -17.10
C GLN A 28 -3.92 -5.89 -17.23
N ASN A 29 -3.67 -4.58 -17.13
CA ASN A 29 -2.32 -4.05 -17.10
C ASN A 29 -1.53 -4.67 -15.93
N PRO A 30 -0.34 -5.27 -16.15
CA PRO A 30 0.44 -5.90 -15.09
C PRO A 30 0.74 -4.98 -13.91
N ALA A 31 0.90 -3.66 -14.12
CA ALA A 31 1.13 -2.72 -13.02
C ALA A 31 -0.07 -2.61 -12.06
N LEU A 32 -1.28 -2.93 -12.51
CA LEU A 32 -2.50 -2.92 -11.69
C LEU A 32 -2.72 -4.24 -10.93
N ILE A 33 -2.09 -5.33 -11.38
CA ILE A 33 -2.29 -6.69 -10.84
C ILE A 33 -1.07 -7.16 -10.05
N GLU A 34 0.12 -7.06 -10.64
CA GLU A 34 1.34 -7.54 -10.01
C GLU A 34 1.63 -6.74 -8.74
N GLU A 35 1.89 -7.48 -7.67
CA GLU A 35 2.18 -6.91 -6.38
C GLU A 35 3.68 -6.81 -6.14
N SER A 36 4.07 -5.86 -5.29
CA SER A 36 5.40 -5.75 -4.74
C SER A 36 5.32 -5.21 -3.32
N GLY A 37 6.37 -5.44 -2.53
CA GLY A 37 6.40 -5.03 -1.14
C GLY A 37 6.70 -3.55 -0.98
N CYS A 38 6.07 -2.94 0.02
CA CYS A 38 6.48 -1.65 0.55
C CYS A 38 7.67 -1.82 1.49
N ALA A 39 8.79 -1.16 1.20
CA ALA A 39 9.98 -1.17 2.05
C ALA A 39 9.73 -0.61 3.45
N VAL A 40 8.71 0.25 3.64
CA VAL A 40 8.43 0.90 4.93
C VAL A 40 7.46 0.09 5.80
N CYS A 41 6.37 -0.43 5.23
CA CYS A 41 5.33 -1.12 6.01
C CYS A 41 5.26 -2.63 5.76
N GLY A 42 6.08 -3.18 4.84
CA GLY A 42 6.11 -4.61 4.50
C GLY A 42 4.88 -5.14 3.77
N THR A 43 3.84 -4.32 3.56
CA THR A 43 2.60 -4.75 2.90
C THR A 43 2.81 -4.91 1.40
N LEU A 44 2.24 -5.99 0.83
CA LEU A 44 2.12 -6.17 -0.62
C LEU A 44 1.06 -5.23 -1.17
N CYS A 45 1.39 -4.54 -2.26
CA CYS A 45 0.49 -3.62 -2.95
C CYS A 45 0.70 -3.75 -4.47
N PRO A 46 -0.33 -3.46 -5.28
CA PRO A 46 -0.17 -3.33 -6.72
C PRO A 46 0.98 -2.37 -7.05
N LYS A 47 1.81 -2.72 -8.03
CA LYS A 47 2.95 -1.90 -8.47
C LYS A 47 2.55 -0.46 -8.82
N SER A 48 1.33 -0.26 -9.32
CA SER A 48 0.73 1.04 -9.62
C SER A 48 0.55 1.97 -8.41
N LYS A 49 0.50 1.42 -7.19
CA LYS A 49 0.37 2.18 -5.93
C LYS A 49 1.71 2.47 -5.26
N LEU A 50 2.81 1.99 -5.83
CA LEU A 50 4.15 2.08 -5.25
C LEU A 50 4.96 3.20 -5.92
N ALA A 51 5.65 3.99 -5.11
CA ALA A 51 6.60 4.99 -5.55
C ALA A 51 8.05 4.57 -5.23
N PRO A 52 9.05 4.96 -6.04
CA PRO A 52 10.46 4.67 -5.76
C PRO A 52 10.90 5.22 -4.41
N LEU A 53 11.53 4.41 -3.56
CA LEU A 53 12.03 4.81 -2.24
C LEU A 53 13.04 5.96 -2.31
N ASN A 54 13.79 6.06 -3.42
CA ASN A 54 14.68 7.18 -3.69
C ASN A 54 13.97 8.54 -3.62
N ASN A 55 12.68 8.63 -3.98
CA ASN A 55 11.90 9.87 -3.89
C ASN A 55 11.65 10.32 -2.45
N PHE A 56 12.02 9.50 -1.47
CA PHE A 56 11.73 9.69 -0.06
C PHE A 56 12.97 9.56 0.86
N LYS A 57 14.17 9.38 0.30
CA LYS A 57 15.40 9.18 1.07
C LYS A 57 15.61 10.23 2.17
N ASP A 58 15.37 11.51 1.85
CA ASP A 58 15.58 12.64 2.78
C ASP A 58 14.61 12.64 3.97
N LYS A 59 13.50 11.89 3.86
CA LYS A 59 12.43 11.82 4.86
C LYS A 59 12.44 10.51 5.65
N LEU A 60 13.41 9.61 5.40
CA LEU A 60 13.55 8.36 6.16
C LEU A 60 13.87 8.61 7.64
N THR A 61 14.38 9.78 7.99
CA THR A 61 14.54 10.23 9.39
C THR A 61 13.24 10.22 10.20
N LEU A 62 12.08 10.22 9.53
CA LEU A 62 10.78 10.05 10.18
C LEU A 62 10.57 8.65 10.77
N LEU A 63 11.32 7.66 10.29
CA LEU A 63 11.26 6.26 10.73
C LEU A 63 12.33 5.91 11.78
N ILE A 64 13.09 6.91 12.24
CA ILE A 64 14.06 6.76 13.33
C ILE A 64 13.30 6.86 14.65
N ASP A 65 13.54 5.90 15.52
CA ASP A 65 12.96 5.86 16.86
C ASP A 65 14.01 6.31 17.89
N ASN A 66 13.94 7.59 18.28
CA ASN A 66 14.81 8.21 19.29
C ASN A 66 14.48 7.72 20.71
N GLY A 67 14.39 6.41 20.93
CA GLY A 67 14.15 5.81 22.25
C GLY A 67 12.69 5.79 22.70
N ARG A 68 11.72 6.08 21.83
CA ARG A 68 10.28 5.94 22.14
C ARG A 68 9.82 4.47 22.13
N SER A 69 10.69 3.55 21.69
CA SER A 69 10.48 2.10 21.68
C SER A 69 9.22 1.69 20.90
N VAL A 70 8.92 2.39 19.80
CA VAL A 70 7.86 2.05 18.84
C VAL A 70 8.32 0.90 17.95
N THR A 71 9.61 0.84 17.61
CA THR A 71 10.20 -0.24 16.81
C THR A 71 11.18 -1.05 17.65
N ARG A 72 10.94 -2.36 17.80
CA ARG A 72 11.67 -3.23 18.73
C ARG A 72 12.16 -4.49 18.02
N LYS A 73 13.28 -5.03 18.50
CA LYS A 73 13.73 -6.38 18.11
C LYS A 73 12.68 -7.40 18.55
N GLU A 74 12.46 -8.41 17.72
CA GLU A 74 11.57 -9.52 18.04
C GLU A 74 12.03 -10.23 19.33
N ARG A 75 11.05 -10.63 20.14
CA ARG A 75 11.29 -11.32 21.40
C ARG A 75 11.04 -12.82 21.23
N THR A 76 12.10 -13.62 21.20
CA THR A 76 11.98 -15.09 21.12
C THR A 76 11.72 -15.76 22.48
N HIS A 77 12.06 -15.10 23.60
CA HIS A 77 11.88 -15.64 24.96
C HIS A 77 11.40 -14.59 25.96
N LYS A 78 10.69 -15.00 27.02
CA LYS A 78 10.11 -14.09 28.02
C LYS A 78 11.13 -13.29 28.82
N SER A 79 12.34 -13.82 28.98
CA SER A 79 13.44 -13.19 29.71
C SER A 79 14.19 -12.12 28.92
N HIS A 80 13.97 -12.01 27.60
CA HIS A 80 14.67 -11.01 26.79
C HIS A 80 14.19 -9.59 27.10
N HIS A 81 15.16 -8.70 27.35
CA HIS A 81 14.92 -7.28 27.46
C HIS A 81 14.39 -6.70 26.15
N LEU A 82 13.55 -5.67 26.28
CA LEU A 82 13.04 -4.92 25.15
C LEU A 82 14.17 -4.06 24.58
N ASN A 83 14.62 -4.40 23.38
CA ASN A 83 15.66 -3.64 22.68
C ASN A 83 15.02 -2.87 21.53
N ALA A 84 15.09 -1.54 21.57
CA ALA A 84 14.66 -0.70 20.47
C ALA A 84 15.57 -0.89 19.26
N ILE A 85 15.01 -0.72 18.06
CA ILE A 85 15.78 -0.64 16.82
C ILE A 85 15.95 0.85 16.52
N PRO A 86 17.19 1.38 16.45
CA PRO A 86 17.42 2.82 16.28
C PRO A 86 16.84 3.38 14.97
N GLY A 87 16.71 2.53 13.95
CA GLY A 87 16.12 2.88 12.67
C GLY A 87 17.09 3.59 11.72
N PRO A 88 16.63 4.04 10.53
CA PRO A 88 15.26 3.85 10.04
C PRO A 88 14.97 2.37 9.76
N VAL A 89 13.82 1.88 10.21
CA VAL A 89 13.44 0.47 9.99
C VAL A 89 12.80 0.35 8.61
N ILE A 90 13.51 -0.31 7.70
CA ILE A 90 13.16 -0.48 6.29
C ILE A 90 13.50 -1.92 5.89
N GLU A 91 12.62 -2.56 5.11
CA GLU A 91 12.89 -3.84 4.47
C GLU A 91 13.82 -3.63 3.27
N THR A 92 15.00 -4.23 3.34
CA THR A 92 16.08 -4.09 2.36
C THR A 92 15.81 -4.78 1.03
N LYS A 93 14.89 -5.76 0.99
CA LYS A 93 14.53 -6.48 -0.25
C LYS A 93 13.65 -5.66 -1.20
N PHE A 94 13.12 -4.53 -0.74
CA PHE A 94 12.22 -3.68 -1.53
C PHE A 94 12.80 -2.28 -1.71
N ASP A 95 12.60 -1.71 -2.89
CA ASP A 95 13.10 -0.40 -3.29
C ASP A 95 11.97 0.63 -3.51
N LYS A 96 10.74 0.29 -3.11
CA LYS A 96 9.55 1.11 -3.28
C LYS A 96 8.74 1.24 -1.99
N TYR A 97 7.89 2.26 -1.92
CA TYR A 97 7.00 2.51 -0.78
C TYR A 97 5.60 2.90 -1.23
N VAL A 98 4.62 2.75 -0.32
CA VAL A 98 3.25 3.24 -0.53
C VAL A 98 3.14 4.68 -0.02
N PRO A 99 2.80 5.68 -0.87
CA PRO A 99 2.73 7.07 -0.44
C PRO A 99 1.74 7.37 0.69
N LEU A 100 0.67 6.58 0.80
CA LEU A 100 -0.35 6.75 1.84
C LEU A 100 0.19 6.52 3.25
N VAL A 101 1.13 5.59 3.42
CA VAL A 101 1.76 5.27 4.72
C VAL A 101 2.34 6.55 5.35
N LEU A 102 2.88 7.43 4.53
CA LEU A 102 3.60 8.60 5.00
C LEU A 102 2.69 9.79 5.32
N ARG A 103 1.53 9.89 4.66
CA ARG A 103 0.50 10.87 5.06
C ARG A 103 0.04 10.61 6.49
N LEU A 104 0.00 9.35 6.92
CA LEU A 104 -0.32 8.97 8.30
C LEU A 104 0.81 9.38 9.25
N TYR A 105 2.08 9.08 8.93
CA TYR A 105 3.22 9.47 9.78
C TYR A 105 3.36 10.99 9.95
N GLN A 106 3.16 11.78 8.89
CA GLN A 106 3.21 13.24 8.97
C GLN A 106 2.09 13.79 9.88
N LYS A 107 0.86 13.27 9.75
CA LYS A 107 -0.24 13.68 10.64
C LYS A 107 0.05 13.34 12.11
N ILE A 108 0.61 12.16 12.39
CA ILE A 108 0.94 11.74 13.77
C ILE A 108 2.03 12.61 14.39
N LYS A 109 3.05 13.05 13.63
CA LYS A 109 4.10 13.95 14.15
C LYS A 109 3.62 15.38 14.43
N HIS A 110 2.57 15.86 13.78
CA HIS A 110 1.99 17.17 14.09
C HIS A 110 0.98 17.14 15.24
N LEU A 111 0.60 15.95 15.71
CA LEU A 111 -0.33 15.74 16.82
C LEU A 111 0.38 15.48 18.16
N ASN A 112 1.72 15.39 18.18
CA ASN A 112 2.56 15.21 19.37
C ASN A 112 3.58 16.35 19.45
#